data_AF-X1PFK1-F1
#
_entry.id   AF-X1PFK1-F1
#
_cell.length_a   1.000
_cell.length_b   1.000
_cell.length_c   1.000
_cell.angle_alpha   90.00
_cell.angle_beta   90.00
_cell.angle_gamma   90.00
#
_symmetry.space_group_name_H-M   'P 1'
#
loop_
_entity.id
_entity.type
_entity.pdbx_description
1 polymer ?
#
loop_
_entity_poly.entity_id
_entity_poly.type
_entity_poly.pdbx_seq_one_letter_code
_entity_poly.pdbx_strand_id
1 'polypeptide(L)'
;PVSLGLSVNPQIFELDVFPGEKHPKRINVGNLSEVAIPITVRVTDFTAAEDSGEMLFDESSQDPSFASRKWFEIENPNFILEPKETKKVHFTIEVPENAEPGGHYAVMLFEPRLPSFYSNLPVDLCGQINSSFIITQNCLVRPVENSNLLFYYILSPKISKRVSS
;
A
#
# COMPACT_ATOMS: atom_id res chain seq x y z
N PRO A 1 4.87 22.75 23.18
CA PRO A 1 3.82 22.17 22.31
C PRO A 1 3.99 20.65 22.19
N VAL A 2 2.89 19.89 22.30
CA VAL A 2 2.89 18.45 22.01
C VAL A 2 2.97 18.29 20.49
N SER A 3 3.96 17.54 20.01
CA SER A 3 4.11 17.19 18.59
C SER A 3 3.67 15.75 18.40
N LEU A 4 2.72 15.54 17.49
CA LEU A 4 2.29 14.22 17.06
C LEU A 4 3.09 13.84 15.81
N GLY A 5 3.53 12.59 15.74
CA GLY A 5 4.30 12.10 14.60
C GLY A 5 4.27 10.59 14.53
N LEU A 6 4.11 10.08 13.32
CA LEU A 6 4.21 8.66 13.00
C LEU A 6 5.36 8.42 12.03
N SER A 7 6.02 7.29 12.17
CA SER A 7 6.95 6.76 11.18
C SER A 7 6.43 5.44 10.63
N VAL A 8 6.67 5.20 9.34
CA VAL A 8 6.32 3.94 8.68
C VAL A 8 7.51 3.49 7.85
N ASN A 9 7.87 2.22 7.97
CA ASN A 9 8.98 1.62 7.25
C ASN A 9 8.72 0.13 6.92
N PRO A 10 8.91 -0.30 5.66
CA PRO A 10 9.26 0.51 4.48
C PRO A 10 8.08 1.38 3.99
N GLN A 11 8.37 2.38 3.16
CA GLN A 11 7.34 3.27 2.57
C GLN A 11 6.82 2.81 1.20
N ILE A 12 7.48 1.83 0.58
CA ILE A 12 7.08 1.27 -0.71
C ILE A 12 7.32 -0.24 -0.70
N PHE A 13 6.37 -0.98 -1.24
CA PHE A 13 6.57 -2.37 -1.66
C PHE A 13 6.36 -2.46 -3.17
N GLU A 14 7.32 -3.04 -3.88
CA GLU A 14 7.20 -3.39 -5.29
C GLU A 14 7.27 -4.91 -5.39
N LEU A 15 6.24 -5.52 -5.97
CA LEU A 15 6.12 -6.98 -6.06
C LEU A 15 5.72 -7.39 -7.48
N ASP A 16 6.43 -8.37 -8.03
CA ASP A 16 5.90 -9.19 -9.12
C ASP A 16 5.14 -10.36 -8.49
N VAL A 17 3.88 -10.51 -8.86
CA VAL A 17 2.99 -11.53 -8.31
C VAL A 17 2.28 -12.30 -9.42
N PHE A 18 1.86 -13.52 -9.12
CA PHE A 18 1.02 -14.30 -10.00
C PHE A 18 -0.35 -14.57 -9.35
N PRO A 19 -1.40 -14.82 -10.14
CA PRO A 19 -2.69 -15.24 -9.61
C PRO A 19 -2.58 -16.46 -8.68
N GLY A 20 -3.34 -16.43 -7.58
CA GLY A 20 -3.39 -17.46 -6.55
C GLY A 20 -2.25 -17.42 -5.52
N GLU A 21 -1.32 -16.48 -5.62
CA GLU A 21 -0.19 -16.40 -4.68
C GLU A 21 -0.55 -15.73 -3.35
N LYS A 22 0.17 -16.14 -2.30
CA LYS A 22 0.10 -15.54 -0.98
C LYS A 22 1.46 -15.01 -0.56
N HIS A 23 1.52 -13.74 -0.20
CA HIS A 23 2.74 -13.04 0.16
C HIS A 23 2.63 -12.45 1.56
N PRO A 24 3.15 -13.12 2.61
CA PRO A 24 3.22 -12.55 3.94
C PRO A 24 4.27 -11.43 3.96
N LYS A 25 3.91 -10.29 4.52
CA LYS A 25 4.74 -9.09 4.65
C LYS A 25 4.59 -8.50 6.05
N ARG A 26 5.43 -7.51 6.34
CA ARG A 26 5.38 -6.76 7.59
C ARG A 26 5.83 -5.34 7.38
N ILE A 27 5.31 -4.46 8.20
CA ILE A 27 5.69 -3.05 8.23
C ILE A 27 5.88 -2.58 9.67
N ASN A 28 6.86 -1.73 9.90
CA ASN A 28 7.11 -1.11 11.18
C ASN A 28 6.39 0.23 11.22
N VAL A 29 5.58 0.44 12.26
CA VAL A 29 4.88 1.70 12.53
C VAL A 29 5.36 2.23 13.87
N GLY A 30 5.99 3.40 13.86
CA GLY A 30 6.53 4.05 15.04
C GLY A 30 5.72 5.27 15.48
N ASN A 31 5.54 5.43 16.78
CA ASN A 31 5.06 6.65 17.39
C ASN A 31 6.25 7.51 17.80
N LEU A 32 6.38 8.69 17.19
CA LEU A 32 7.46 9.63 17.48
C LEU A 32 7.10 10.63 18.58
N SER A 33 5.87 10.59 19.07
CA SER A 33 5.34 11.51 20.08
C SER A 33 5.55 11.02 21.52
N GLU A 34 5.23 11.89 22.48
CA GLU A 34 5.22 11.59 23.92
C GLU A 34 3.83 11.14 24.43
N VAL A 35 2.87 10.89 23.53
CA VAL A 35 1.50 10.50 23.88
C VAL A 35 1.12 9.20 23.18
N ALA A 36 0.28 8.38 23.80
CA ALA A 36 -0.22 7.18 23.17
C ALA A 36 -1.15 7.53 21.99
N ILE A 37 -1.00 6.82 20.86
CA ILE A 37 -1.77 7.06 19.64
C ILE A 37 -2.54 5.78 19.27
N PRO A 38 -3.88 5.77 19.40
CA PRO A 38 -4.68 4.69 18.82
C PRO A 38 -4.66 4.79 17.29
N ILE A 39 -4.42 3.69 16.60
CA ILE A 39 -4.30 3.57 15.15
C ILE A 39 -5.33 2.58 14.63
N THR A 40 -5.95 2.94 13.51
CA THR A 40 -6.72 2.04 12.64
C THR A 40 -6.03 1.95 11.29
N VAL A 41 -5.82 0.73 10.80
CA VAL A 41 -5.23 0.46 9.48
C VAL A 41 -6.35 0.30 8.45
N ARG A 42 -6.24 0.99 7.32
CA ARG A 42 -7.12 0.84 6.16
C ARG A 42 -6.32 0.61 4.90
N VAL A 43 -6.89 -0.09 3.92
CA VAL A 43 -6.30 -0.25 2.58
C VAL A 43 -7.26 0.30 1.55
N THR A 44 -6.75 1.09 0.62
CA THR A 44 -7.51 1.73 -0.46
C THR A 44 -6.80 1.52 -1.79
N ASP A 45 -7.56 1.44 -2.88
CA ASP A 45 -6.99 1.39 -4.23
C ASP A 45 -6.61 2.81 -4.66
N PHE A 46 -5.55 2.93 -5.45
CA PHE A 46 -5.18 4.18 -6.08
C PHE A 46 -4.94 3.92 -7.58
N THR A 47 -5.53 4.74 -8.44
CA THR A 47 -5.26 4.72 -9.88
C THR A 47 -4.61 6.04 -10.28
N ALA A 48 -3.51 5.97 -11.04
CA ALA A 48 -2.93 7.14 -11.67
C ALA A 48 -3.85 7.56 -12.82
N ALA A 49 -4.37 8.79 -12.78
CA ALA A 49 -5.13 9.33 -13.90
C ALA A 49 -4.21 9.38 -15.15
N GLU A 50 -4.67 8.78 -16.25
CA GLU A 50 -3.88 8.53 -17.47
C GLU A 50 -3.21 9.79 -18.05
N ASP A 51 -3.82 10.97 -17.85
CA ASP A 51 -3.40 12.24 -18.47
C ASP A 51 -2.82 13.29 -17.52
N SER A 52 -3.10 13.23 -16.21
CA SER A 52 -2.71 14.27 -15.25
C SER A 52 -1.67 13.82 -14.21
N GLY A 53 -1.45 12.50 -14.05
CA GLY A 53 -0.62 11.97 -12.97
C GLY A 53 -1.20 12.19 -11.57
N GLU A 54 -2.45 12.66 -11.46
CA GLU A 54 -3.13 12.84 -10.19
C GLU A 54 -3.52 11.49 -9.57
N MET A 55 -3.43 11.43 -8.23
CA MET A 55 -3.84 10.25 -7.50
C MET A 55 -5.33 10.20 -7.28
N LEU A 56 -6.02 9.28 -7.97
CA LEU A 56 -7.44 9.02 -7.76
C LEU A 56 -7.58 7.82 -6.84
N PHE A 57 -8.18 8.03 -5.67
CA PHE A 57 -8.63 6.94 -4.82
C PHE A 57 -9.96 6.42 -5.35
N ASP A 58 -10.00 5.16 -5.78
CA ASP A 58 -11.20 4.53 -6.32
C ASP A 58 -11.61 3.33 -5.47
N GLU A 59 -12.59 3.53 -4.60
CA GLU A 59 -13.18 2.46 -3.78
C GLU A 59 -14.52 1.94 -4.37
N SER A 60 -14.91 2.39 -5.56
CA SER A 60 -16.20 2.00 -6.19
C SER A 60 -16.23 0.51 -6.54
N SER A 61 -15.08 0.04 -7.02
CA SER A 61 -14.54 -1.31 -7.04
C SER A 61 -14.89 -2.27 -5.90
N GLN A 62 -15.81 -3.21 -6.07
CA GLN A 62 -15.91 -4.39 -5.21
C GLN A 62 -15.40 -5.70 -5.85
N ASP A 63 -15.03 -5.72 -7.12
CA ASP A 63 -14.50 -6.93 -7.75
C ASP A 63 -13.01 -7.11 -7.43
N PRO A 64 -12.62 -8.19 -6.73
CA PRO A 64 -11.22 -8.44 -6.37
C PRO A 64 -10.32 -8.76 -7.57
N SER A 65 -10.86 -9.05 -8.76
CA SER A 65 -10.04 -9.25 -9.97
C SER A 65 -9.19 -8.02 -10.32
N PHE A 66 -9.65 -6.81 -9.94
CA PHE A 66 -8.94 -5.56 -10.15
C PHE A 66 -8.77 -4.70 -8.90
N ALA A 67 -9.70 -4.74 -7.94
CA ALA A 67 -9.65 -3.98 -6.69
C ALA A 67 -8.62 -4.58 -5.71
N SER A 68 -7.36 -4.24 -5.91
CA SER A 68 -6.20 -4.79 -5.21
C SER A 68 -6.20 -4.58 -3.70
N ARG A 69 -6.90 -3.55 -3.19
CA ARG A 69 -7.11 -3.32 -1.75
C ARG A 69 -7.76 -4.54 -1.06
N LYS A 70 -8.52 -5.35 -1.81
CA LYS A 70 -9.18 -6.56 -1.30
C LYS A 70 -8.23 -7.73 -1.11
N TRP A 71 -7.01 -7.65 -1.65
CA TRP A 71 -6.01 -8.71 -1.53
C TRP A 71 -5.35 -8.70 -0.15
N PHE A 72 -5.57 -7.66 0.65
CA PHE A 72 -4.86 -7.46 1.91
C PHE A 72 -5.65 -7.98 3.09
N GLU A 73 -5.02 -8.88 3.84
CA GLU A 73 -5.45 -9.27 5.18
C GLU A 73 -4.45 -8.72 6.21
N ILE A 74 -4.90 -7.82 7.09
CA ILE A 74 -4.06 -7.18 8.10
C ILE A 74 -4.28 -7.87 9.44
N GLU A 75 -3.20 -8.31 10.07
CA GLU A 75 -3.23 -8.82 11.43
C GLU A 75 -3.43 -7.65 12.41
N ASN A 76 -4.49 -7.71 13.23
CA ASN A 76 -4.82 -6.70 14.23
C ASN A 76 -4.87 -5.27 13.66
N PRO A 77 -5.85 -4.93 12.79
CA PRO A 77 -5.93 -3.63 12.13
C PRO A 77 -6.21 -2.46 13.08
N ASN A 78 -6.47 -2.72 14.37
CA ASN A 78 -6.65 -1.71 15.40
C ASN A 78 -5.67 -1.97 16.54
N PHE A 79 -4.85 -0.98 16.86
CA PHE A 79 -3.87 -1.08 17.94
C PHE A 79 -3.55 0.29 18.51
N ILE A 80 -2.97 0.32 19.71
CA ILE A 80 -2.43 1.53 20.33
C ILE A 80 -0.92 1.48 20.19
N LEU A 81 -0.30 2.59 19.75
CA LEU A 81 1.12 2.82 19.88
C LEU A 81 1.38 3.65 21.12
N GLU A 82 2.06 3.07 22.10
CA GLU A 82 2.55 3.79 23.28
C GLU A 82 3.59 4.86 22.88
N PRO A 83 3.88 5.84 23.75
CA PRO A 83 4.91 6.84 23.49
C PRO A 83 6.24 6.18 23.11
N LYS A 84 6.84 6.64 22.01
CA LYS A 84 8.11 6.12 21.45
C LYS A 84 8.10 4.64 21.05
N GLU A 85 6.93 3.99 21.04
CA GLU A 85 6.81 2.60 20.65
C GLU A 85 6.92 2.44 19.13
N THR A 86 7.51 1.33 18.69
CA THR A 86 7.39 0.87 17.31
C THR A 86 6.77 -0.53 17.29
N LYS A 87 5.66 -0.69 16.57
CA LYS A 87 5.00 -1.99 16.37
C LYS A 87 5.25 -2.53 14.97
N LYS A 88 5.35 -3.87 14.90
CA LYS A 88 5.32 -4.62 13.64
C LYS A 88 3.88 -4.97 13.33
N VAL A 89 3.38 -4.47 12.21
CA VAL A 89 2.08 -4.86 11.65
C VAL A 89 2.34 -5.90 10.58
N HIS A 90 1.84 -7.11 10.79
CA HIS A 90 1.90 -8.18 9.82
C HIS A 90 0.67 -8.13 8.92
N PHE A 91 0.86 -8.46 7.65
CA PHE A 91 -0.23 -8.57 6.70
C PHE A 91 0.10 -9.59 5.62
N THR A 92 -0.93 -10.15 5.01
CA THR A 92 -0.80 -11.06 3.87
C THR A 92 -1.43 -10.41 2.65
N ILE A 93 -0.75 -10.52 1.51
CA ILE A 93 -1.31 -10.19 0.20
C ILE A 93 -1.74 -11.51 -0.45
N GLU A 94 -3.03 -11.71 -0.63
CA GLU A 94 -3.63 -12.87 -1.28
C GLU A 94 -4.15 -12.47 -2.65
N VAL A 95 -3.40 -12.84 -3.69
CA VAL A 95 -3.76 -12.53 -5.07
C VAL A 95 -4.84 -13.51 -5.53
N PRO A 96 -6.03 -13.04 -5.95
CA PRO A 96 -7.09 -13.91 -6.45
C PRO A 96 -6.64 -14.73 -7.66
N GLU A 97 -7.23 -15.92 -7.85
CA GLU A 97 -6.94 -16.76 -9.02
C GLU A 97 -7.37 -16.11 -10.34
N ASN A 98 -8.38 -15.23 -10.28
CA ASN A 98 -8.90 -14.47 -11.41
C ASN A 98 -8.36 -13.03 -11.47
N ALA A 99 -7.25 -12.73 -10.78
CA ALA A 99 -6.61 -11.42 -10.88
C ALA A 99 -6.25 -11.11 -12.33
N GLU A 100 -6.62 -9.92 -12.80
CA GLU A 100 -6.26 -9.50 -14.14
C GLU A 100 -4.75 -9.25 -14.26
N PRO A 101 -4.14 -9.43 -15.43
CA PRO A 101 -2.75 -9.06 -15.64
C PRO A 101 -2.59 -7.54 -15.67
N GLY A 102 -1.51 -7.02 -15.09
CA GLY A 102 -1.18 -5.59 -15.15
C GLY A 102 -0.76 -4.98 -13.82
N GLY A 103 -0.74 -3.65 -13.80
CA GLY A 103 -0.39 -2.87 -12.62
C GLY A 103 -1.58 -2.73 -11.68
N HIS A 104 -1.43 -3.22 -10.45
CA HIS A 104 -2.37 -3.06 -9.36
C HIS A 104 -1.70 -2.24 -8.25
N TYR A 105 -2.43 -1.25 -7.73
CA TYR A 105 -1.87 -0.27 -6.82
C TYR A 105 -2.80 -0.08 -5.61
N ALA A 106 -2.25 -0.34 -4.43
CA ALA A 106 -2.95 -0.16 -3.16
C ALA A 106 -2.11 0.73 -2.24
N VAL A 107 -2.81 1.47 -1.38
CA VAL A 107 -2.21 2.26 -0.31
C VAL A 107 -2.76 1.76 1.00
N MET A 108 -1.87 1.42 1.92
CA MET A 108 -2.25 1.14 3.31
C MET A 108 -2.01 2.39 4.16
N LEU A 109 -3.06 2.81 4.83
CA LEU A 109 -3.20 4.04 5.60
C LEU A 109 -3.20 3.69 7.10
N PHE A 110 -2.32 4.31 7.87
CA PHE A 110 -2.34 4.26 9.33
C PHE A 110 -3.02 5.52 9.85
N GLU A 111 -4.29 5.38 10.23
CA GLU A 111 -5.15 6.49 10.65
C GLU A 111 -5.20 6.60 12.17
N PRO A 112 -4.74 7.71 12.76
CA PRO A 112 -4.91 7.97 14.17
C PRO A 112 -6.37 8.19 14.55
N ARG A 113 -6.82 7.57 15.63
CA ARG A 113 -8.16 7.74 16.21
C ARG A 113 -8.08 8.57 17.49
N LEU A 114 -7.60 9.80 17.38
CA LEU A 114 -7.37 10.67 18.54
C LEU A 114 -8.70 11.02 19.24
N PRO A 115 -8.79 10.89 20.58
CA PRO A 115 -9.94 11.37 21.34
C PRO A 115 -10.18 12.88 21.15
N SER A 116 -11.44 13.31 21.24
CA SER A 116 -11.86 14.71 21.06
C SER A 116 -11.26 15.70 22.06
N PHE A 117 -10.62 15.23 23.14
CA PHE A 117 -9.85 16.10 24.03
C PHE A 117 -8.64 16.74 23.30
N TYR A 118 -8.10 16.07 22.28
CA TYR A 118 -7.02 16.61 21.44
C TYR A 118 -7.52 17.60 20.37
N SER A 119 -8.83 17.83 20.24
CA SER A 119 -9.43 18.72 19.22
C SER A 119 -9.07 20.20 19.36
N ASN A 120 -8.53 20.61 20.52
CA ASN A 120 -8.04 21.97 20.74
C ASN A 120 -6.60 22.17 20.26
N LEU A 121 -5.95 21.13 19.72
CA LEU A 121 -4.65 21.28 19.07
C LEU A 121 -4.81 22.01 17.72
N PRO A 122 -3.87 22.89 17.35
CA PRO A 122 -3.87 23.55 16.04
C PRO A 122 -4.02 22.54 14.89
N VAL A 123 -4.85 22.86 13.90
CA VAL A 123 -5.25 22.00 12.77
C VAL A 123 -4.05 21.43 11.98
N ASP A 124 -2.92 22.16 11.96
CA ASP A 124 -1.65 21.72 11.34
C ASP A 124 -1.07 20.42 11.93
N LEU A 125 -1.42 20.07 13.18
CA LEU A 125 -0.96 18.84 13.83
C LEU A 125 -1.73 17.60 13.34
N CYS A 126 -2.98 17.75 12.89
CA CYS A 126 -3.81 16.64 12.42
C CYS A 126 -3.39 16.18 11.00
N GLY A 127 -2.94 17.12 10.17
CA GLY A 127 -2.46 16.83 8.81
C GLY A 127 -1.11 16.07 8.75
N GLN A 128 -0.30 16.14 9.80
CA GLN A 128 1.03 15.50 9.85
C GLN A 128 1.02 14.01 10.25
N ILE A 129 -0.15 13.46 10.57
CA ILE A 129 -0.27 12.13 11.17
C ILE A 129 -0.83 11.08 10.19
N ASN A 130 -0.91 11.42 8.90
CA ASN A 130 -1.17 10.43 7.87
C ASN A 130 0.17 9.87 7.41
N SER A 131 0.49 8.68 7.89
CA SER A 131 1.55 7.90 7.26
C SER A 131 0.89 6.88 6.33
N SER A 132 1.08 7.11 5.04
CA SER A 132 0.68 6.23 3.97
C SER A 132 1.91 5.60 3.33
N PHE A 133 1.72 4.43 2.75
CA PHE A 133 2.76 3.80 1.94
C PHE A 133 2.13 3.16 0.71
N ILE A 134 2.88 3.20 -0.40
CA ILE A 134 2.39 2.77 -1.71
C ILE A 134 2.84 1.34 -1.94
N ILE A 135 1.91 0.49 -2.33
CA ILE A 135 2.20 -0.88 -2.74
C ILE A 135 1.90 -0.96 -4.23
N THR A 136 2.95 -1.19 -5.00
CA THR A 136 2.86 -1.43 -6.44
C THR A 136 3.01 -2.93 -6.67
N GLN A 137 2.03 -3.52 -7.36
CA GLN A 137 2.03 -4.93 -7.70
C GLN A 137 1.88 -5.07 -9.20
N ASN A 138 2.77 -5.82 -9.81
CA ASN A 138 2.68 -6.16 -11.21
C ASN A 138 2.21 -7.62 -11.29
N CYS A 139 0.94 -7.82 -11.61
CA CYS A 139 0.35 -9.13 -11.78
C CYS A 139 0.76 -9.68 -13.14
N LEU A 140 1.59 -10.72 -13.13
CA LEU A 140 2.14 -11.36 -14.32
C LEU A 140 1.31 -12.58 -14.74
N VAL A 141 1.26 -12.85 -16.04
CA VAL A 141 0.66 -14.08 -16.57
C VAL A 141 1.65 -15.24 -16.42
N ARG A 142 1.25 -16.35 -15.81
CA ARG A 142 2.07 -17.57 -15.78
C ARG A 142 2.26 -18.08 -17.22
N PRO A 143 3.50 -18.40 -17.65
CA PRO A 143 3.71 -18.96 -18.98
C PRO A 143 2.99 -20.32 -19.08
N VAL A 144 2.18 -20.48 -20.13
CA VAL A 144 1.58 -21.78 -20.46
C VAL A 144 2.70 -22.68 -20.95
N GLU A 145 2.90 -23.82 -20.29
CA GLU A 145 3.93 -24.80 -20.60
C GLU A 145 3.57 -25.57 -21.88
N ASN A 146 3.66 -24.89 -23.03
CA ASN A 146 3.61 -25.50 -24.35
C ASN A 146 4.79 -24.96 -25.19
N SER A 147 5.82 -25.82 -25.28
CA SER A 147 6.93 -25.86 -26.24
C SER A 147 7.23 -24.62 -27.11
N ASN A 148 8.45 -24.09 -26.92
CA ASN A 148 9.27 -23.30 -27.86
C ASN A 148 9.08 -21.77 -27.99
N LEU A 149 8.36 -21.08 -27.10
CA LEU A 149 8.29 -19.60 -27.12
C LEU A 149 8.75 -18.90 -25.82
N LEU A 150 9.29 -19.65 -24.86
CA LEU A 150 9.57 -19.23 -23.48
C LEU A 150 10.65 -18.14 -23.26
N PHE A 151 11.22 -17.55 -24.32
CA PHE A 151 12.31 -16.57 -24.17
C PHE A 151 11.95 -15.11 -24.48
N TYR A 152 10.79 -14.80 -25.06
CA TYR A 152 10.53 -13.44 -25.54
C TYR A 152 9.93 -12.46 -24.53
N TYR A 153 9.27 -12.92 -23.47
CA TYR A 153 8.58 -12.00 -22.53
C TYR A 153 9.32 -11.73 -21.21
N ILE A 154 10.44 -12.39 -20.93
CA ILE A 154 11.20 -12.21 -19.67
C ILE A 154 12.27 -11.11 -19.78
N LEU A 155 12.53 -10.56 -20.97
CA LEU A 155 13.54 -9.52 -21.18
C LEU A 155 13.03 -8.37 -22.07
N SER A 156 12.13 -7.53 -21.56
CA SER A 156 11.95 -6.18 -22.10
C SER A 156 12.34 -5.14 -21.06
N PRO A 157 13.63 -4.79 -20.93
CA PRO A 157 13.98 -3.55 -20.25
C PRO A 157 13.45 -2.38 -21.09
N LYS A 158 12.83 -1.41 -20.41
CA LYS A 158 12.38 -0.11 -20.97
C LYS A 158 13.40 0.44 -21.97
N ILE A 159 13.07 0.41 -23.27
CA ILE A 159 13.76 1.24 -24.26
C ILE A 159 13.18 2.64 -24.14
N SER A 160 13.87 3.47 -23.36
CA SER A 160 13.78 4.93 -23.41
C SER A 160 14.15 5.39 -24.83
N LYS A 161 13.16 5.74 -25.65
CA LYS A 161 13.40 6.53 -26.86
C LYS A 161 13.81 7.94 -26.45
N ARG A 162 15.12 8.19 -26.45
CA ARG A 162 15.70 9.53 -26.56
C ARG A 162 15.56 9.94 -28.03
N VAL A 163 14.58 10.79 -28.35
CA VAL A 163 14.52 11.48 -29.65
C VAL A 163 15.29 12.78 -29.50
N SER A 164 16.47 12.82 -30.10
CA SER A 164 17.19 14.05 -30.40
C SER A 164 16.97 14.38 -31.88
N SER A 165 16.46 15.58 -32.14
CA SER A 165 16.66 16.34 -33.37
C SER A 165 16.63 17.82 -33.02
#